data_AF-A0A6H1ZP30-F1
#
_entry.id   AF-A0A6H1ZP30-F1
#
_cell.length_a   1.000
_cell.length_b   1.000
_cell.length_c   1.000
_cell.angle_alpha   90.00
_cell.angle_beta   90.00
_cell.angle_gamma   90.00
#
_symmetry.space_group_name_H-M   'P 1'
#
loop_
_entity.id
_entity.type
_entity.pdbx_description
1 polymer ?
#
loop_
_entity_poly.entity_id
_entity_poly.type
_entity_poly.pdbx_seq_one_letter_code
_entity_poly.pdbx_strand_id
1 'polypeptide(L)'
;MAATLVTGYSFSTTEWVTAAKLNALVGSATISGIVNAEIAAAAAIAYSKLALTGYIKNADITAAAGIPYSKLTLTDSIVDADIASASPITYTNMSLTDSILNADINSAALIDLSKLATGASAQVIVVNASAVPAYTTISGDVTIGNTGITSIGAGVITNTDISAAAGIPYSKLTLTGTITNADVSAAAGIVYSKLTLTDSITDADIASASPLTYANMNLADSLLNADIYSSADIIHTKLDFTGFDADSYVSSGNTTTKGKVEIAIASEVNTGTDTDRAISPDALAGSLLGRKIVEVVPFEASTDVAVGDGKAYLVISPALNGMDLVYANALTITTGSSGNTTVMIYNVTDSVDMLDVAITIASGANLGTSGTIASATKNVSVGELLRLDIDSVSTTANAGMIAMMEFQLP
;
A
#
# COMPACT_ATOMS: atom_id res chain seq x y z
N MET A 1 -61.33 130.52 55.46
CA MET A 1 -62.16 130.03 54.34
C MET A 1 -61.24 129.35 53.35
N ALA A 2 -61.39 128.04 53.14
CA ALA A 2 -60.75 127.36 52.03
C ALA A 2 -61.22 128.04 50.73
N ALA A 3 -60.29 128.52 49.92
CA ALA A 3 -60.61 129.10 48.62
C ALA A 3 -60.85 127.96 47.63
N THR A 4 -62.08 127.89 47.15
CA THR A 4 -62.52 127.00 46.09
C THR A 4 -61.75 127.32 44.81
N LEU A 5 -61.15 126.29 44.21
CA LEU A 5 -60.42 126.42 42.96
C LEU A 5 -61.37 126.81 41.83
N VAL A 6 -60.94 127.76 41.01
CA VAL A 6 -61.66 128.26 39.83
C VAL A 6 -60.71 128.26 38.62
N THR A 7 -61.03 127.47 37.61
CA THR A 7 -60.92 127.90 36.22
C THR A 7 -62.34 128.30 35.79
N GLY A 8 -62.57 129.60 35.60
CA GLY A 8 -63.81 130.19 35.07
C GLY A 8 -65.12 130.13 35.89
N TYR A 9 -65.28 129.25 36.89
CA TYR A 9 -66.50 129.11 37.71
C TYR A 9 -66.35 129.49 39.20
N SER A 10 -67.04 130.55 39.64
CA SER A 10 -67.17 130.92 41.06
C SER A 10 -68.21 130.04 41.76
N PHE A 11 -67.84 129.34 42.84
CA PHE A 11 -68.78 128.54 43.64
C PHE A 11 -69.19 129.30 44.91
N SER A 12 -70.48 129.33 45.23
CA SER A 12 -70.97 129.91 46.49
C SER A 12 -70.72 128.96 47.69
N THR A 13 -70.90 129.44 48.92
CA THR A 13 -70.64 128.68 50.16
C THR A 13 -71.48 127.42 50.35
N THR A 14 -72.46 127.15 49.49
CA THR A 14 -73.43 126.05 49.64
C THR A 14 -73.68 125.27 48.34
N GLU A 15 -72.79 125.41 47.36
CA GLU A 15 -73.00 124.85 46.02
C GLU A 15 -72.40 123.46 45.88
N TRP A 16 -73.23 122.48 45.52
CA TRP A 16 -72.77 121.13 45.20
C TRP A 16 -71.99 121.16 43.87
N VAL A 17 -70.71 120.81 43.92
CA VAL A 17 -69.89 120.63 42.72
C VAL A 17 -70.35 119.34 42.03
N THR A 18 -71.14 119.47 40.97
CA THR A 18 -71.51 118.32 40.14
C THR A 18 -70.29 117.84 39.34
N ALA A 19 -70.27 116.57 38.92
CA ALA A 19 -69.19 116.04 38.09
C ALA A 19 -68.95 116.89 36.81
N ALA A 20 -70.01 117.50 36.26
CA ALA A 20 -69.91 118.43 35.13
C ALA A 20 -69.17 119.72 35.47
N LYS A 21 -69.41 120.29 36.67
CA LYS A 21 -68.69 121.48 37.14
C LYS A 21 -67.24 121.17 37.51
N LEU A 22 -66.97 120.00 38.09
CA LEU A 22 -65.61 119.54 38.34
C LEU A 22 -64.84 119.32 37.03
N ASN A 23 -65.46 118.67 36.02
CA ASN A 23 -64.86 118.45 34.72
C ASN A 23 -64.59 119.78 33.96
N ALA A 24 -65.51 120.74 34.04
CA ALA A 24 -65.32 122.07 33.49
C ALA A 24 -64.20 122.85 34.21
N LEU A 25 -64.01 122.59 35.50
CA LEU A 25 -62.98 123.21 36.34
C LEU A 25 -61.57 122.66 36.10
N VAL A 26 -61.43 121.34 35.87
CA VAL A 26 -60.12 120.73 35.61
C VAL A 26 -59.70 120.75 34.14
N GLY A 27 -60.61 121.06 33.21
CA GLY A 27 -60.29 121.45 31.82
C GLY A 27 -59.25 120.57 31.14
N SER A 28 -59.52 119.28 30.94
CA SER A 28 -58.61 118.29 30.34
C SER A 28 -57.20 118.19 30.95
N ALA A 29 -56.92 118.88 32.07
CA ALA A 29 -55.64 118.82 32.75
C ALA A 29 -55.50 117.52 33.54
N THR A 30 -54.25 117.06 33.71
CA THR A 30 -53.92 115.85 34.47
C THR A 30 -54.26 116.07 35.94
N ILE A 31 -55.25 115.34 36.47
CA ILE A 31 -55.50 115.30 37.90
C ILE A 31 -54.44 114.38 38.53
N SER A 32 -53.51 114.97 39.29
CA SER A 32 -52.51 114.20 40.05
C SER A 32 -53.07 113.87 41.45
N GLY A 33 -52.74 112.69 41.96
CA GLY A 33 -53.09 112.29 43.33
C GLY A 33 -54.48 111.69 43.53
N ILE A 34 -55.13 111.19 42.47
CA ILE A 34 -56.36 110.38 42.60
C ILE A 34 -56.09 109.22 43.59
N VAL A 35 -56.81 109.19 44.70
CA VAL A 35 -56.83 108.06 45.63
C VAL A 35 -57.99 107.11 45.29
N ASN A 36 -57.89 105.84 45.72
CA ASN A 36 -58.88 104.82 45.40
C ASN A 36 -60.32 105.21 45.80
N ALA A 37 -60.50 106.00 46.86
CA ALA A 37 -61.81 106.47 47.33
C ALA A 37 -62.50 107.47 46.38
N GLU A 38 -61.73 108.14 45.51
CA GLU A 38 -62.24 109.11 44.54
C GLU A 38 -62.67 108.44 43.23
N ILE A 39 -62.34 107.16 43.05
CA ILE A 39 -62.83 106.34 41.95
C ILE A 39 -64.09 105.62 42.41
N ALA A 40 -65.23 106.00 41.87
CA ALA A 40 -66.49 105.30 42.16
C ALA A 40 -66.38 103.81 41.77
N ALA A 41 -66.97 102.92 42.57
CA ALA A 41 -66.95 101.48 42.30
C ALA A 41 -67.52 101.10 40.92
N ALA A 42 -68.40 101.94 40.34
CA ALA A 42 -68.98 101.77 39.02
C ALA A 42 -68.30 102.62 37.92
N ALA A 43 -67.13 103.19 38.18
CA ALA A 43 -66.43 104.04 37.21
C ALA A 43 -66.03 103.22 35.97
N ALA A 44 -66.62 103.54 34.82
CA ALA A 44 -66.27 102.96 33.53
C ALA A 44 -64.98 103.60 32.98
N ILE A 45 -63.84 103.30 33.60
CA ILE A 45 -62.54 103.76 33.12
C ILE A 45 -62.13 102.87 31.95
N ALA A 46 -62.00 103.45 30.76
CA ALA A 46 -61.48 102.73 29.60
C ALA A 46 -60.04 102.26 29.87
N TYR A 47 -59.72 101.00 29.53
CA TYR A 47 -58.38 100.43 29.71
C TYR A 47 -57.26 101.27 29.07
N SER A 48 -57.52 101.94 27.94
CA SER A 48 -56.56 102.84 27.28
C SER A 48 -56.17 104.06 28.12
N LYS A 49 -56.94 104.38 29.16
CA LYS A 49 -56.65 105.45 30.12
C LYS A 49 -55.90 104.96 31.37
N LEU A 50 -55.75 103.64 31.54
CA LEU A 50 -54.99 103.04 32.63
C LEU A 50 -53.55 102.77 32.15
N ALA A 51 -52.58 103.44 32.76
CA ALA A 51 -51.16 103.21 32.49
C ALA A 51 -50.68 101.95 33.25
N LEU A 52 -51.00 100.77 32.72
CA LEU A 52 -50.73 99.49 33.40
C LEU A 52 -49.33 98.91 33.10
N THR A 53 -48.67 99.35 32.04
CA THR A 53 -47.34 98.86 31.65
C THR A 53 -46.31 99.12 32.76
N GLY A 54 -45.68 98.04 33.25
CA GLY A 54 -44.71 98.10 34.36
C GLY A 54 -45.33 98.27 35.76
N TYR A 55 -46.64 98.46 35.85
CA TYR A 55 -47.37 98.60 37.12
C TYR A 55 -48.14 97.34 37.53
N ILE A 56 -48.36 96.40 36.60
CA ILE A 56 -48.86 95.06 36.94
C ILE A 56 -47.73 94.26 37.60
N LYS A 57 -47.90 93.91 38.87
CA LYS A 57 -47.03 93.05 39.66
C LYS A 57 -47.58 91.62 39.67
N ASN A 58 -46.74 90.65 40.06
CA ASN A 58 -47.17 89.25 40.19
C ASN A 58 -48.40 89.07 41.09
N ALA A 59 -48.52 89.87 42.17
CA ALA A 59 -49.67 89.82 43.08
C ALA A 59 -50.99 90.33 42.46
N ASP A 60 -50.92 91.14 41.39
CA ASP A 60 -52.11 91.62 40.67
C ASP A 60 -52.70 90.53 39.76
N ILE A 61 -51.92 89.48 39.47
CA ILE A 61 -52.35 88.30 38.73
C ILE A 61 -52.73 87.21 39.74
N THR A 62 -54.03 86.97 39.89
CA THR A 62 -54.51 85.90 40.78
C THR A 62 -54.08 84.53 40.22
N ALA A 63 -53.91 83.53 41.10
CA ALA A 63 -53.60 82.16 40.66
C ALA A 63 -54.68 81.57 39.71
N ALA A 64 -55.90 82.12 39.71
CA ALA A 64 -57.00 81.72 38.83
C ALA A 64 -57.17 82.64 37.61
N ALA A 65 -56.27 83.59 37.36
CA ALA A 65 -56.42 84.62 36.33
C ALA A 65 -56.54 84.06 34.90
N GLY A 66 -56.21 82.79 34.66
CA GLY A 66 -56.51 82.08 33.42
C GLY A 66 -55.97 82.78 32.17
N ILE A 67 -54.82 83.43 32.28
CA ILE A 67 -54.20 84.17 31.16
C ILE A 67 -53.84 83.17 30.06
N PRO A 68 -54.47 83.21 28.88
CA PRO A 68 -54.15 82.27 27.81
C PRO A 68 -52.70 82.46 27.35
N TYR A 69 -51.97 81.38 27.10
CA TYR A 69 -50.56 81.46 26.69
C TYR A 69 -50.34 82.27 25.40
N SER A 70 -51.32 82.35 24.49
CA SER A 70 -51.25 83.21 23.29
C SER A 70 -51.26 84.72 23.59
N LYS A 71 -51.53 85.12 24.83
CA LYS A 71 -51.48 86.49 25.33
C LYS A 71 -50.18 86.80 26.09
N LEU A 72 -49.35 85.78 26.36
CA LEU A 72 -48.04 85.92 26.99
C LEU A 72 -46.96 85.79 25.92
N THR A 73 -46.14 86.83 25.74
CA THR A 73 -44.94 86.74 24.90
C THR A 73 -43.83 86.07 25.72
N LEU A 74 -43.69 84.75 25.59
CA LEU A 74 -42.76 83.94 26.40
C LEU A 74 -41.43 83.64 25.69
N THR A 75 -41.19 84.23 24.52
CA THR A 75 -39.93 84.07 23.78
C THR A 75 -38.77 84.52 24.67
N ASP A 76 -37.73 83.67 24.76
CA ASP A 76 -36.53 83.84 25.59
C ASP A 76 -36.76 84.03 27.09
N SER A 77 -38.02 83.89 27.55
CA SER A 77 -38.42 84.15 28.95
C SER A 77 -38.60 82.88 29.76
N ILE A 78 -38.65 81.70 29.12
CA ILE A 78 -38.69 80.40 29.78
C ILE A 78 -37.25 79.97 30.09
N VAL A 79 -36.93 79.83 31.38
CA VAL A 79 -35.68 79.26 31.88
C VAL A 79 -35.91 77.86 32.46
N ASP A 80 -34.86 77.08 32.71
CA ASP A 80 -34.96 75.72 33.26
C ASP A 80 -35.82 75.64 34.53
N ALA A 81 -35.81 76.68 35.37
CA ALA A 81 -36.60 76.76 36.60
C ALA A 81 -38.12 76.86 36.36
N ASP A 82 -38.55 77.32 35.18
CA ASP A 82 -39.97 77.39 34.80
C ASP A 82 -40.51 76.00 34.41
N ILE A 83 -39.61 75.06 34.12
CA ILE A 83 -39.95 73.67 33.83
C ILE A 83 -39.78 72.85 35.11
N ALA A 84 -40.87 72.62 35.83
CA ALA A 84 -40.86 71.77 37.02
C ALA A 84 -40.28 70.38 36.71
N SER A 85 -39.47 69.82 37.62
CA SER A 85 -38.82 68.51 37.44
C SER A 85 -39.78 67.32 37.25
N ALA A 86 -41.08 67.52 37.50
CA ALA A 86 -42.15 66.55 37.32
C ALA A 86 -43.22 67.00 36.30
N SER A 87 -42.97 68.08 35.53
CA SER A 87 -43.91 68.53 34.51
C SER A 87 -44.05 67.46 33.42
N PRO A 88 -45.27 66.97 33.12
CA PRO A 88 -45.51 66.08 32.00
C PRO A 88 -45.46 66.89 30.70
N ILE A 89 -44.26 67.29 30.29
CA ILE A 89 -44.06 67.73 28.91
C ILE A 89 -44.12 66.47 28.05
N THR A 90 -45.30 66.18 27.50
CA THR A 90 -45.48 65.06 26.58
C THR A 90 -44.59 65.29 25.36
N TYR A 91 -43.75 64.30 25.03
CA TYR A 91 -42.73 64.37 23.97
C TYR A 91 -43.25 64.85 22.61
N THR A 92 -44.54 64.66 22.29
CA THR A 92 -45.16 65.18 21.05
C THR A 92 -45.12 66.70 20.91
N ASN A 93 -45.03 67.43 22.02
CA ASN A 93 -44.98 68.89 22.03
C ASN A 93 -43.55 69.45 22.13
N MET A 94 -42.53 68.58 22.23
CA MET A 94 -41.12 68.98 22.16
C MET A 94 -40.55 68.66 20.78
N SER A 95 -40.19 69.70 20.03
CA SER A 95 -39.39 69.51 18.82
C SER A 95 -37.94 69.24 19.23
N LEU A 96 -37.60 67.98 19.46
CA LEU A 96 -36.23 67.56 19.84
C LEU A 96 -35.29 67.41 18.63
N THR A 97 -35.80 67.55 17.41
CA THR A 97 -34.98 67.57 16.19
C THR A 97 -33.93 68.68 16.28
N ASP A 98 -32.67 68.32 16.02
CA ASP A 98 -31.48 69.17 16.11
C ASP A 98 -31.20 69.82 17.49
N SER A 99 -31.98 69.49 18.52
CA SER A 99 -31.86 70.08 19.86
C SER A 99 -31.04 69.23 20.84
N ILE A 100 -30.88 67.93 20.57
CA ILE A 100 -30.05 67.02 21.38
C ILE A 100 -28.63 67.00 20.79
N LEU A 101 -27.68 67.56 21.53
CA LEU A 101 -26.25 67.55 21.26
C LEU A 101 -25.57 66.38 21.98
N ASN A 102 -24.35 66.01 21.55
CA ASN A 102 -23.59 64.96 22.23
C ASN A 102 -23.31 65.28 23.71
N ALA A 103 -23.20 66.56 24.07
CA ALA A 103 -23.02 67.00 25.46
C ALA A 103 -24.24 66.73 26.36
N ASP A 104 -25.44 66.62 25.76
CA ASP A 104 -26.68 66.33 26.49
C ASP A 104 -26.77 64.84 26.87
N ILE A 105 -26.01 63.98 26.18
CA ILE A 105 -25.90 62.56 26.51
C ILE A 105 -24.74 62.37 27.50
N ASN A 106 -25.08 62.10 28.76
CA ASN A 106 -24.08 61.79 29.79
C ASN A 106 -23.22 60.58 29.36
N SER A 107 -21.92 60.62 29.61
CA SER A 107 -21.02 59.50 29.31
C SER A 107 -21.41 58.18 30.03
N ALA A 108 -22.16 58.26 31.13
CA ALA A 108 -22.70 57.12 31.86
C ALA A 108 -24.15 56.77 31.46
N ALA A 109 -24.69 57.41 30.42
CA ALA A 109 -26.04 57.13 29.94
C ALA A 109 -26.13 55.67 29.47
N LEU A 110 -27.01 54.91 30.09
CA LEU A 110 -27.34 53.54 29.70
C LEU A 110 -28.36 53.57 28.56
N ILE A 111 -27.90 53.93 27.37
CA ILE A 111 -28.72 53.86 26.15
C ILE A 111 -28.84 52.39 25.76
N ASP A 112 -30.01 51.80 26.00
CA ASP A 112 -30.29 50.42 25.59
C ASP A 112 -30.05 50.26 24.08
N LEU A 113 -29.42 49.15 23.66
CA LEU A 113 -29.15 48.90 22.23
C LEU A 113 -30.42 48.90 21.38
N SER A 114 -31.57 48.54 21.94
CA SER A 114 -32.88 48.58 21.26
C SER A 114 -33.38 50.00 20.98
N LYS A 115 -32.76 51.03 21.56
CA LYS A 115 -33.04 52.45 21.30
C LYS A 115 -32.16 53.03 20.19
N LEU A 116 -31.13 52.31 19.73
CA LEU A 116 -30.44 52.65 18.49
C LEU A 116 -31.34 52.31 17.29
N ALA A 117 -31.08 52.93 16.13
CA ALA A 117 -31.75 52.56 14.89
C ALA A 117 -31.56 51.05 14.62
N THR A 118 -32.61 50.34 14.18
CA THR A 118 -32.52 48.91 13.94
C THR A 118 -31.67 48.60 12.69
N GLY A 119 -30.78 47.61 12.80
CA GLY A 119 -30.01 47.07 11.68
C GLY A 119 -30.60 45.78 11.11
N ALA A 120 -30.07 45.32 9.98
CA ALA A 120 -30.38 43.99 9.45
C ALA A 120 -29.62 42.91 10.25
N SER A 121 -30.09 41.65 10.15
CA SER A 121 -29.46 40.51 10.81
C SER A 121 -27.98 40.38 10.45
N ALA A 122 -27.16 39.99 11.44
CA ALA A 122 -25.72 39.71 11.28
C ALA A 122 -24.88 40.91 10.80
N GLN A 123 -25.31 42.13 11.12
CA GLN A 123 -24.50 43.33 10.93
C GLN A 123 -23.75 43.68 12.22
N VAL A 124 -22.62 44.38 12.07
CA VAL A 124 -21.88 44.97 13.19
C VAL A 124 -21.81 46.48 13.03
N ILE A 125 -21.64 47.20 14.13
CA ILE A 125 -21.45 48.65 14.09
C ILE A 125 -19.98 48.91 13.80
N VAL A 126 -19.69 49.54 12.66
CA VAL A 126 -18.36 50.07 12.33
C VAL A 126 -18.46 51.57 12.14
N VAL A 127 -17.34 52.26 12.35
CA VAL A 127 -17.23 53.67 11.95
C VAL A 127 -16.95 53.70 10.45
N ASN A 128 -17.88 54.28 9.68
CA ASN A 128 -17.74 54.35 8.23
C ASN A 128 -16.73 55.43 7.79
N ALA A 129 -16.50 55.56 6.48
CA ALA A 129 -15.56 56.54 5.92
C ALA A 129 -15.91 58.01 6.25
N SER A 130 -17.16 58.29 6.64
CA SER A 130 -17.61 59.62 7.08
C SER A 130 -17.48 59.83 8.60
N ALA A 131 -16.78 58.93 9.31
CA ALA A 131 -16.61 58.94 10.77
C ALA A 131 -17.94 58.75 11.56
N VAL A 132 -18.96 58.14 10.95
CA VAL A 132 -20.26 57.88 11.59
C VAL A 132 -20.42 56.39 11.90
N PRO A 133 -20.85 56.01 13.12
CA PRO A 133 -21.23 54.64 13.43
C PRO A 133 -22.38 54.16 12.52
N ALA A 134 -22.18 53.06 11.82
CA ALA A 134 -23.17 52.48 10.92
C ALA A 134 -23.18 50.95 11.02
N TYR A 135 -24.38 50.37 11.00
CA TYR A 135 -24.54 48.93 10.83
C TYR A 135 -24.05 48.53 9.45
N THR A 136 -23.06 47.66 9.43
CA THR A 136 -22.40 47.19 8.21
C THR A 136 -22.40 45.68 8.18
N THR A 137 -22.80 45.13 7.04
CA THR A 137 -22.62 43.71 6.75
C THR A 137 -21.13 43.46 6.54
N ILE A 138 -20.54 42.59 7.36
CA ILE A 138 -19.16 42.16 7.13
C ILE A 138 -19.10 41.34 5.84
N SER A 139 -18.16 41.70 4.97
CA SER A 139 -17.90 41.04 3.70
C SER A 139 -16.40 40.74 3.55
N GLY A 140 -16.07 39.92 2.56
CA GLY A 140 -14.72 39.41 2.34
C GLY A 140 -14.56 38.00 2.91
N ASP A 141 -13.43 37.78 3.57
CA ASP A 141 -12.97 36.45 3.95
C ASP A 141 -13.77 35.81 5.08
N VAL A 142 -14.20 36.65 6.03
CA VAL A 142 -14.98 36.24 7.19
C VAL A 142 -16.42 36.67 7.02
N THR A 143 -17.35 35.74 7.26
CA THR A 143 -18.78 36.04 7.38
C THR A 143 -19.23 35.85 8.82
N ILE A 144 -20.33 36.51 9.20
CA ILE A 144 -20.95 36.39 10.53
C ILE A 144 -22.41 35.96 10.38
N GLY A 145 -22.85 35.02 11.20
CA GLY A 145 -24.24 34.58 11.27
C GLY A 145 -25.08 35.42 12.23
N ASN A 146 -26.41 35.32 12.14
CA ASN A 146 -27.33 36.01 13.05
C ASN A 146 -27.26 35.54 14.51
N THR A 147 -26.58 34.42 14.78
CA THR A 147 -26.24 33.90 16.11
C THR A 147 -24.86 34.35 16.60
N GLY A 148 -24.13 35.16 15.82
CA GLY A 148 -22.80 35.65 16.17
C GLY A 148 -21.64 34.71 15.83
N ILE A 149 -21.90 33.55 15.20
CA ILE A 149 -20.85 32.65 14.74
C ILE A 149 -20.13 33.26 13.53
N THR A 150 -18.80 33.29 13.58
CA THR A 150 -17.97 33.66 12.44
C THR A 150 -17.49 32.43 11.69
N SER A 151 -17.40 32.53 10.37
CA SER A 151 -16.81 31.49 9.52
C SER A 151 -15.95 32.12 8.43
N ILE A 152 -14.95 31.39 7.97
CA ILE A 152 -14.15 31.76 6.80
C ILE A 152 -14.83 31.15 5.58
N GLY A 153 -14.98 31.94 4.51
CA GLY A 153 -15.59 31.48 3.26
C GLY A 153 -14.82 30.30 2.64
N ALA A 154 -15.53 29.44 1.89
CA ALA A 154 -14.89 28.36 1.15
C ALA A 154 -13.95 28.93 0.07
N GLY A 155 -12.75 28.36 -0.07
CA GLY A 155 -11.77 28.78 -1.06
C GLY A 155 -11.09 30.13 -0.80
N VAL A 156 -11.37 30.75 0.36
CA VAL A 156 -10.77 32.03 0.76
C VAL A 156 -9.31 31.86 1.20
N ILE A 157 -9.01 30.79 1.94
CA ILE A 157 -7.64 30.50 2.37
C ILE A 157 -6.82 30.02 1.17
N THR A 158 -5.87 30.85 0.77
CA THR A 158 -4.87 30.56 -0.27
C THR A 158 -3.55 30.14 0.37
N ASN A 159 -2.60 29.66 -0.45
CA ASN A 159 -1.28 29.28 0.05
C ASN A 159 -0.51 30.46 0.66
N THR A 160 -0.77 31.69 0.23
CA THR A 160 -0.12 32.90 0.77
C THR A 160 -0.59 33.23 2.19
N ASP A 161 -1.81 32.82 2.54
CA ASP A 161 -2.39 33.06 3.88
C ASP A 161 -1.79 32.12 4.94
N ILE A 162 -1.19 31.01 4.50
CA ILE A 162 -0.56 30.03 5.37
C ILE A 162 0.95 30.28 5.40
N SER A 163 1.44 30.70 6.57
CA SER A 163 2.88 30.81 6.81
C SER A 163 3.60 29.50 6.52
N ALA A 164 4.79 29.55 5.92
CA ALA A 164 5.64 28.37 5.74
C ALA A 164 6.03 27.70 7.08
N ALA A 165 5.96 28.44 8.19
CA ALA A 165 6.20 27.91 9.54
C ALA A 165 4.91 27.41 10.23
N ALA A 166 3.76 27.44 9.55
CA ALA A 166 2.50 26.99 10.13
C ALA A 166 2.53 25.47 10.38
N GLY A 167 2.57 25.08 11.65
CA GLY A 167 2.33 23.70 12.04
C GLY A 167 0.83 23.39 11.93
N ILE A 168 0.39 22.87 10.78
CA ILE A 168 -0.98 22.38 10.58
C ILE A 168 -0.98 20.86 10.75
N PRO A 169 -1.37 20.32 11.92
CA PRO A 169 -1.44 18.88 12.12
C PRO A 169 -2.54 18.28 11.25
N TYR A 170 -2.32 17.05 10.78
CA TYR A 170 -3.27 16.33 9.93
C TYR A 170 -4.68 16.21 10.53
N SER A 171 -4.81 16.10 11.86
CA SER A 171 -6.11 16.05 12.54
C SER A 171 -6.97 17.31 12.38
N LYS A 172 -6.39 18.42 11.91
CA LYS A 172 -7.11 19.65 11.57
C LYS A 172 -7.51 19.72 10.09
N LEU A 173 -7.05 18.79 9.26
CA LEU A 173 -7.35 18.72 7.83
C LEU A 173 -8.47 17.70 7.60
N THR A 174 -9.67 18.18 7.29
CA THR A 174 -10.76 17.32 6.82
C THR A 174 -10.67 17.22 5.30
N LEU A 175 -9.81 16.33 4.80
CA LEU A 175 -9.65 16.09 3.37
C LEU A 175 -10.84 15.27 2.84
N THR A 176 -11.59 15.81 1.90
CA THR A 176 -12.65 15.09 1.17
C THR A 176 -12.14 14.38 -0.09
N GLY A 177 -10.90 14.69 -0.52
CA GLY A 177 -10.20 14.04 -1.63
C GLY A 177 -8.91 13.35 -1.17
N THR A 178 -8.32 12.56 -2.07
CA THR A 178 -7.01 11.93 -1.86
C THR A 178 -5.88 12.93 -2.05
N ILE A 179 -4.77 12.78 -1.31
CA ILE A 179 -3.51 13.47 -1.62
C ILE A 179 -2.98 12.95 -2.96
N THR A 180 -2.89 13.83 -3.95
CA THR A 180 -2.32 13.54 -5.26
C THR A 180 -0.82 13.83 -5.28
N ASN A 181 -0.12 13.38 -6.32
CA ASN A 181 1.31 13.66 -6.47
C ASN A 181 1.62 15.16 -6.53
N ALA A 182 0.70 15.98 -7.06
CA ALA A 182 0.87 17.44 -7.12
C ALA A 182 0.79 18.10 -5.73
N ASP A 183 0.13 17.47 -4.77
CA ASP A 183 0.00 17.97 -3.39
C ASP A 183 1.28 17.70 -2.57
N VAL A 184 2.13 16.79 -3.03
CA VAL A 184 3.40 16.45 -2.39
C VAL A 184 4.54 17.21 -3.06
N SER A 185 5.20 18.10 -2.31
CA SER A 185 6.41 18.78 -2.78
C SER A 185 7.49 17.77 -3.20
N ALA A 186 8.23 18.05 -4.27
CA ALA A 186 9.37 17.23 -4.69
C ALA A 186 10.47 17.11 -3.61
N ALA A 187 10.52 18.06 -2.67
CA ALA A 187 11.45 18.04 -1.54
C ALA A 187 10.85 17.40 -0.27
N ALA A 188 9.64 16.83 -0.34
CA ALA A 188 8.99 16.24 0.82
C ALA A 188 9.76 15.02 1.34
N GLY A 189 10.28 15.11 2.56
CA GLY A 189 10.91 13.99 3.26
C GLY A 189 9.87 13.01 3.81
N ILE A 190 9.14 12.30 2.94
CA ILE A 190 8.20 11.27 3.36
C ILE A 190 8.98 10.03 3.79
N VAL A 191 9.01 9.76 5.09
CA VAL A 191 9.64 8.58 5.64
C VAL A 191 8.88 7.33 5.20
N TYR A 192 9.58 6.36 4.59
CA TYR A 192 8.95 5.14 4.05
C TYR A 192 8.07 4.37 5.04
N SER A 193 8.41 4.34 6.33
CA SER A 193 7.58 3.67 7.37
C SER A 193 6.22 4.34 7.62
N LYS A 194 5.98 5.52 7.03
CA LYS A 194 4.69 6.20 7.03
C LYS A 194 3.87 5.91 5.77
N LEU A 195 4.45 5.26 4.77
CA LEU A 195 3.76 4.81 3.56
C LEU A 195 3.31 3.36 3.76
N THR A 196 2.00 3.13 3.72
CA THR A 196 1.46 1.77 3.62
C THR A 196 1.52 1.36 2.16
N LEU A 197 2.55 0.62 1.78
CA LEU A 197 2.82 0.23 0.39
C LEU A 197 2.30 -1.17 0.02
N THR A 198 1.73 -1.90 0.98
CA THR A 198 1.15 -3.24 0.74
C THR A 198 0.10 -3.15 -0.36
N ASP A 199 0.22 -4.03 -1.37
CA ASP A 199 -0.63 -4.10 -2.57
C ASP A 199 -0.66 -2.83 -3.45
N SER A 200 0.13 -1.81 -3.12
CA SER A 200 0.17 -0.52 -3.82
C SER A 200 1.38 -0.38 -4.74
N ILE A 201 2.41 -1.23 -4.57
CA ILE A 201 3.56 -1.30 -5.48
C ILE A 201 3.20 -2.22 -6.65
N THR A 202 3.16 -1.66 -7.85
CA THR A 202 2.99 -2.36 -9.12
C THR A 202 4.33 -2.51 -9.84
N ASP A 203 4.41 -3.39 -10.85
CA ASP A 203 5.62 -3.55 -11.67
C ASP A 203 6.10 -2.24 -12.31
N ALA A 204 5.18 -1.29 -12.56
CA ALA A 204 5.50 0.02 -13.11
C ALA A 204 6.20 0.95 -12.08
N ASP A 205 5.95 0.75 -10.78
CA ASP A 205 6.60 1.51 -9.71
C ASP A 205 8.05 1.08 -9.49
N ILE A 206 8.37 -0.15 -9.86
CA ILE A 206 9.73 -0.70 -9.91
C ILE A 206 10.33 -0.33 -11.27
N ALA A 207 10.53 0.97 -11.51
CA ALA A 207 11.06 1.46 -12.78
C ALA A 207 12.35 0.72 -13.19
N SER A 208 12.40 0.24 -14.43
CA SER A 208 13.48 -0.56 -15.03
C SER A 208 14.88 0.08 -15.05
N ALA A 209 15.02 1.32 -14.60
CA ALA A 209 16.23 2.12 -14.72
C ALA A 209 17.14 2.11 -13.47
N SER A 210 16.68 1.62 -12.32
CA SER A 210 17.54 1.45 -11.15
C SER A 210 17.46 0.00 -10.70
N PRO A 211 18.49 -0.83 -10.95
CA PRO A 211 18.44 -2.23 -10.54
C PRO A 211 18.20 -2.28 -9.04
N LEU A 212 17.13 -2.97 -8.63
CA LEU A 212 17.01 -3.45 -7.26
C LEU A 212 18.30 -4.22 -6.99
N THR A 213 19.21 -3.64 -6.22
CA THR A 213 20.41 -4.35 -5.81
C THR A 213 19.97 -5.60 -5.07
N TYR A 214 20.28 -6.77 -5.63
CA TYR A 214 19.82 -8.10 -5.21
C TYR A 214 19.93 -8.37 -3.70
N ALA A 215 20.80 -7.64 -2.98
CA ALA A 215 20.96 -7.73 -1.54
C ALA A 215 19.67 -7.51 -0.73
N ASN A 216 18.70 -6.76 -1.26
CA ASN A 216 17.45 -6.44 -0.57
C ASN A 216 16.25 -7.23 -1.09
N MET A 217 16.43 -8.07 -2.11
CA MET A 217 15.38 -8.97 -2.61
C MET A 217 15.53 -10.32 -1.91
N ASN A 218 14.63 -10.64 -0.98
CA ASN A 218 14.54 -12.01 -0.47
C ASN A 218 13.86 -12.90 -1.52
N LEU A 219 14.67 -13.46 -2.42
CA LEU A 219 14.20 -14.34 -3.51
C LEU A 219 14.06 -15.81 -3.07
N ALA A 220 14.41 -16.14 -1.82
CA ALA A 220 14.24 -17.50 -1.30
C ALA A 220 12.76 -17.91 -1.39
N ASP A 221 12.51 -19.11 -1.93
CA ASP A 221 11.19 -19.70 -2.15
C ASP A 221 10.21 -18.91 -3.04
N SER A 222 10.63 -17.76 -3.57
CA SER A 222 9.80 -16.89 -4.42
C SER A 222 10.05 -17.10 -5.91
N LEU A 223 11.20 -17.65 -6.29
CA LEU A 223 11.52 -17.96 -7.68
C LEU A 223 11.07 -19.38 -8.04
N LEU A 224 10.08 -19.47 -8.93
CA LEU A 224 9.62 -20.71 -9.54
C LEU A 224 10.28 -20.92 -10.91
N ASN A 225 10.23 -22.15 -11.43
CA ASN A 225 10.74 -22.44 -12.78
C ASN A 225 10.05 -21.59 -13.87
N ALA A 226 8.78 -21.21 -13.66
CA ALA A 226 8.03 -20.36 -14.61
C ALA A 226 8.56 -18.92 -14.69
N ASP A 227 9.27 -18.45 -13.65
CA ASP A 227 9.87 -17.11 -13.62
C ASP A 227 11.18 -17.07 -14.42
N ILE A 228 11.77 -18.24 -14.70
CA ILE A 228 12.93 -18.37 -15.56
C ILE A 228 12.45 -18.50 -17.00
N TYR A 229 12.61 -17.41 -17.78
CA TYR A 229 12.33 -17.43 -19.21
C TYR A 229 13.10 -18.54 -19.92
N SER A 230 12.50 -19.16 -20.93
CA SER A 230 13.13 -20.23 -21.73
C SER A 230 14.39 -19.77 -22.48
N SER A 231 14.51 -18.47 -22.73
CA SER A 231 15.69 -17.83 -23.33
C SER A 231 16.65 -17.25 -22.29
N ALA A 232 16.46 -17.52 -20.99
CA ALA A 232 17.33 -17.01 -19.94
C ALA A 232 18.73 -17.61 -20.11
N ASP A 233 19.72 -16.75 -20.31
CA ASP A 233 21.12 -17.15 -20.37
C ASP A 233 21.66 -17.29 -18.94
N ILE A 234 21.34 -18.42 -18.30
CA ILE A 234 21.83 -18.74 -16.96
C ILE A 234 23.17 -19.46 -17.10
N ILE A 235 24.23 -18.75 -16.72
CA ILE A 235 25.57 -19.33 -16.67
C ILE A 235 25.58 -20.49 -15.66
N HIS A 236 25.89 -21.69 -16.15
CA HIS A 236 25.96 -22.92 -15.37
C HIS A 236 26.81 -22.87 -14.07
N THR A 237 27.85 -22.03 -13.99
CA THR A 237 28.65 -21.85 -12.76
C THR A 237 27.89 -21.11 -11.64
N LYS A 238 26.74 -20.52 -11.95
CA LYS A 238 25.84 -19.88 -10.99
C LYS A 238 24.73 -20.81 -10.53
N LEU A 239 24.64 -22.02 -11.09
CA LEU A 239 23.72 -23.07 -10.67
C LEU A 239 24.48 -24.04 -9.78
N ASP A 240 23.97 -24.25 -8.57
CA ASP A 240 24.46 -25.32 -7.72
C ASP A 240 23.81 -26.65 -8.16
N PHE A 241 24.61 -27.51 -8.79
CA PHE A 241 24.19 -28.85 -9.18
C PHE A 241 24.55 -29.91 -8.12
N THR A 242 24.96 -29.52 -6.92
CA THR A 242 25.19 -30.49 -5.84
C THR A 242 23.85 -31.12 -5.45
N GLY A 243 23.70 -32.42 -5.74
CA GLY A 243 22.42 -33.14 -5.62
C GLY A 243 21.61 -33.22 -6.91
N PHE A 244 22.10 -32.67 -8.03
CA PHE A 244 21.53 -32.94 -9.34
C PHE A 244 21.85 -34.37 -9.76
N ASP A 245 20.83 -35.21 -9.78
CA ASP A 245 20.93 -36.55 -10.34
C ASP A 245 20.79 -36.49 -11.86
N ALA A 246 21.94 -36.40 -12.55
CA ALA A 246 21.97 -36.47 -14.01
C ALA A 246 21.32 -37.75 -14.56
N ASP A 247 21.31 -38.85 -13.78
CA ASP A 247 20.71 -40.12 -14.18
C ASP A 247 19.18 -40.08 -14.24
N SER A 248 18.53 -39.15 -13.53
CA SER A 248 17.07 -38.96 -13.57
C SER A 248 16.61 -38.10 -14.75
N TYR A 249 17.50 -37.33 -15.37
CA TYR A 249 17.14 -36.39 -16.45
C TYR A 249 17.60 -36.85 -17.84
N VAL A 250 18.64 -37.69 -17.92
CA VAL A 250 19.11 -38.26 -19.18
C VAL A 250 18.61 -39.70 -19.29
N SER A 251 17.62 -39.92 -20.16
CA SER A 251 17.11 -41.25 -20.47
C SER A 251 18.19 -42.14 -21.08
N SER A 252 18.03 -43.46 -20.95
CA SER A 252 18.86 -44.44 -21.66
C SER A 252 18.77 -44.19 -23.17
N GLY A 253 19.92 -44.29 -23.84
CA GLY A 253 19.99 -44.22 -25.28
C GLY A 253 19.31 -45.44 -25.90
N ASN A 254 18.77 -45.27 -27.09
CA ASN A 254 18.31 -46.37 -27.93
C ASN A 254 18.71 -46.12 -29.38
N THR A 255 18.34 -47.02 -30.29
CA THR A 255 18.69 -46.95 -31.72
C THR A 255 18.23 -45.68 -32.44
N THR A 256 17.34 -44.88 -31.84
CA THR A 256 16.79 -43.65 -32.40
C THR A 256 17.05 -42.39 -31.56
N THR A 257 17.46 -42.55 -30.30
CA THR A 257 17.52 -41.46 -29.31
C THR A 257 18.87 -41.46 -28.59
N LYS A 258 19.52 -40.30 -28.54
CA LYS A 258 20.76 -40.10 -27.77
C LYS A 258 20.45 -40.15 -26.27
N GLY A 259 21.27 -40.86 -25.51
CA GLY A 259 21.11 -41.01 -24.06
C GLY A 259 22.32 -41.69 -23.44
N LYS A 260 22.21 -42.11 -22.17
CA LYS A 260 23.25 -42.93 -21.53
C LYS A 260 23.26 -44.34 -22.14
N VAL A 261 24.45 -44.85 -22.46
CA VAL A 261 24.60 -46.20 -23.03
C VAL A 261 24.50 -47.23 -21.91
N GLU A 262 23.57 -48.17 -22.04
CA GLU A 262 23.51 -49.35 -21.19
C GLU A 262 24.40 -50.47 -21.76
N ILE A 263 25.05 -51.23 -20.87
CA ILE A 263 26.01 -52.29 -21.24
C ILE A 263 25.33 -53.66 -21.12
N ALA A 264 25.41 -54.47 -22.17
CA ALA A 264 24.92 -55.84 -22.16
C ALA A 264 25.86 -56.74 -21.33
N ILE A 265 25.29 -57.74 -20.64
CA ILE A 265 26.07 -58.82 -20.00
C ILE A 265 26.22 -60.02 -20.95
N ALA A 266 27.17 -60.92 -20.67
CA ALA A 266 27.51 -62.04 -21.55
C ALA A 266 26.31 -62.94 -21.96
N SER A 267 25.35 -63.17 -21.05
CA SER A 267 24.15 -63.96 -21.35
C SER A 267 23.22 -63.29 -22.38
N GLU A 268 23.23 -61.97 -22.46
CA GLU A 268 22.40 -61.20 -23.39
C GLU A 268 23.08 -61.10 -24.76
N VAL A 269 24.41 -61.04 -24.76
CA VAL A 269 25.22 -61.24 -25.97
C VAL A 269 24.94 -62.62 -26.57
N ASN A 270 24.80 -63.66 -25.74
CA ASN A 270 24.48 -65.02 -26.20
C ASN A 270 23.10 -65.14 -26.85
N THR A 271 22.09 -64.43 -26.35
CA THR A 271 20.75 -64.47 -26.97
C THR A 271 20.71 -63.65 -28.26
N GLY A 272 21.49 -62.57 -28.35
CA GLY A 272 21.62 -61.75 -29.56
C GLY A 272 20.35 -61.00 -29.94
N THR A 273 19.37 -60.91 -29.04
CA THR A 273 18.07 -60.26 -29.27
C THR A 273 18.03 -58.81 -28.79
N ASP A 274 19.10 -58.33 -28.16
CA ASP A 274 19.16 -57.00 -27.59
C ASP A 274 19.32 -55.92 -28.67
N THR A 275 18.44 -54.93 -28.66
CA THR A 275 18.48 -53.81 -29.61
C THR A 275 18.98 -52.51 -29.01
N ASP A 276 19.11 -52.43 -27.68
CA ASP A 276 19.26 -51.16 -26.98
C ASP A 276 20.63 -51.02 -26.29
N ARG A 277 21.27 -52.14 -25.95
CA ARG A 277 22.51 -52.17 -25.16
C ARG A 277 23.76 -52.37 -26.01
N ALA A 278 24.85 -51.75 -25.59
CA ALA A 278 26.16 -51.92 -26.21
C ALA A 278 26.89 -53.14 -25.62
N ILE A 279 27.59 -53.88 -26.48
CA ILE A 279 28.46 -54.98 -26.06
C ILE A 279 29.76 -54.40 -25.50
N SER A 280 30.11 -54.75 -24.27
CA SER A 280 31.44 -54.46 -23.73
C SER A 280 32.46 -55.53 -24.15
N PRO A 281 33.77 -55.22 -24.17
CA PRO A 281 34.81 -56.23 -24.38
C PRO A 281 34.69 -57.43 -23.43
N ASP A 282 34.35 -57.17 -22.17
CA ASP A 282 34.13 -58.19 -21.14
C ASP A 282 32.92 -59.09 -21.46
N ALA A 283 31.79 -58.50 -21.85
CA ALA A 283 30.60 -59.26 -22.23
C ALA A 283 30.84 -60.11 -23.49
N LEU A 284 31.61 -59.60 -24.47
CA LEU A 284 32.00 -60.36 -25.65
C LEU A 284 32.92 -61.53 -25.27
N ALA A 285 33.99 -61.27 -24.52
CA ALA A 285 34.91 -62.30 -24.05
C ALA A 285 34.15 -63.36 -23.23
N GLY A 286 33.26 -62.94 -22.33
CA GLY A 286 32.36 -63.73 -21.50
C GLY A 286 31.36 -64.62 -22.25
N SER A 287 30.99 -64.24 -23.46
CA SER A 287 29.94 -64.91 -24.23
C SER A 287 30.39 -66.23 -24.87
N LEU A 288 29.44 -67.04 -25.33
CA LEU A 288 29.67 -68.21 -26.19
C LEU A 288 30.30 -67.81 -27.53
N LEU A 289 30.06 -66.58 -28.01
CA LEU A 289 30.70 -66.02 -29.21
C LEU A 289 32.19 -65.71 -28.99
N GLY A 290 32.59 -65.49 -27.75
CA GLY A 290 33.98 -65.28 -27.34
C GLY A 290 34.81 -66.57 -27.28
N ARG A 291 34.19 -67.75 -27.41
CA ARG A 291 34.86 -69.05 -27.26
C ARG A 291 35.55 -69.51 -28.52
N LYS A 292 36.64 -70.25 -28.36
CA LYS A 292 37.34 -70.95 -29.43
C LYS A 292 37.23 -72.45 -29.19
N ILE A 293 36.54 -73.12 -30.11
CA ILE A 293 36.31 -74.57 -30.07
C ILE A 293 37.45 -75.25 -30.84
N VAL A 294 38.02 -76.28 -30.23
CA VAL A 294 39.04 -77.14 -30.83
C VAL A 294 38.62 -78.59 -30.65
N GLU A 295 38.60 -79.33 -31.76
CA GLU A 295 38.33 -80.76 -31.75
C GLU A 295 39.58 -81.53 -32.16
N VAL A 296 39.85 -82.63 -31.46
CA VAL A 296 40.99 -83.52 -31.70
C VAL A 296 40.47 -84.94 -31.81
N VAL A 297 40.93 -85.69 -32.80
CA VAL A 297 40.49 -87.07 -33.07
C VAL A 297 41.60 -88.04 -32.65
N PRO A 298 41.61 -88.54 -31.39
CA PRO A 298 42.62 -89.51 -30.95
C PRO A 298 42.44 -90.91 -31.54
N PHE A 299 41.23 -91.26 -31.99
CA PHE A 299 40.96 -92.55 -32.62
C PHE A 299 40.05 -92.36 -33.82
N GLU A 300 40.45 -92.90 -34.96
CA GLU A 300 39.64 -92.94 -36.18
C GLU A 300 38.33 -93.69 -35.94
N ALA A 301 37.27 -93.35 -36.69
CA ALA A 301 35.89 -93.75 -36.42
C ALA A 301 35.65 -95.26 -36.16
N SER A 302 36.47 -96.15 -36.74
CA SER A 302 36.36 -97.61 -36.62
C SER A 302 37.45 -98.25 -35.74
N THR A 303 38.29 -97.47 -35.08
CA THR A 303 39.40 -97.97 -34.26
C THR A 303 38.96 -98.01 -32.80
N ASP A 304 39.16 -99.16 -32.15
CA ASP A 304 38.91 -99.32 -30.73
C ASP A 304 39.77 -98.35 -29.93
N VAL A 305 39.12 -97.62 -29.02
CA VAL A 305 39.79 -96.77 -28.04
C VAL A 305 40.64 -97.66 -27.14
N ALA A 306 41.90 -97.29 -26.94
CA ALA A 306 42.84 -98.05 -26.14
C ALA A 306 43.43 -97.18 -25.04
N VAL A 307 43.67 -97.81 -23.87
CA VAL A 307 44.33 -97.16 -22.72
C VAL A 307 45.73 -96.67 -23.09
N GLY A 308 46.13 -95.57 -22.48
CA GLY A 308 47.50 -95.06 -22.45
C GLY A 308 47.58 -93.57 -22.77
N ASP A 309 48.74 -93.04 -22.50
CA ASP A 309 49.08 -91.64 -22.70
C ASP A 309 49.34 -91.32 -24.17
N GLY A 310 49.12 -90.06 -24.56
CA GLY A 310 49.59 -89.55 -25.85
C GLY A 310 48.84 -90.06 -27.07
N LYS A 311 47.53 -90.29 -26.94
CA LYS A 311 46.70 -90.76 -28.06
C LYS A 311 46.46 -89.69 -29.12
N ALA A 312 46.48 -88.43 -28.72
CA ALA A 312 46.61 -87.30 -29.63
C ALA A 312 47.24 -86.10 -28.93
N TYR A 313 47.63 -85.13 -29.74
CA TYR A 313 48.27 -83.90 -29.29
C TYR A 313 47.63 -82.69 -29.97
N LEU A 314 47.60 -81.58 -29.24
CA LEU A 314 47.16 -80.29 -29.73
C LEU A 314 48.25 -79.27 -29.42
N VAL A 315 48.69 -78.53 -30.44
CA VAL A 315 49.57 -77.38 -30.26
C VAL A 315 48.72 -76.12 -30.10
N ILE A 316 49.01 -75.34 -29.06
CA ILE A 316 48.31 -74.08 -28.79
C ILE A 316 48.76 -73.01 -29.79
N SER A 317 47.81 -72.56 -30.61
CA SER A 317 48.04 -71.53 -31.63
C SER A 317 48.01 -70.11 -31.02
N PRO A 318 48.51 -69.08 -31.75
CA PRO A 318 48.37 -67.67 -31.36
C PRO A 318 46.95 -67.20 -31.05
N ALA A 319 45.94 -67.83 -31.64
CA ALA A 319 44.55 -67.47 -31.38
C ALA A 319 44.02 -67.93 -30.02
N LEU A 320 44.73 -68.86 -29.35
CA LEU A 320 44.39 -69.40 -28.03
C LEU A 320 45.28 -68.84 -26.91
N ASN A 321 46.22 -67.95 -27.24
CA ASN A 321 47.18 -67.43 -26.27
C ASN A 321 46.49 -66.74 -25.08
N GLY A 322 46.83 -67.16 -23.87
CA GLY A 322 46.29 -66.56 -22.64
C GLY A 322 44.81 -66.85 -22.40
N MET A 323 44.24 -67.84 -23.09
CA MET A 323 42.88 -68.33 -22.82
C MET A 323 42.91 -69.45 -21.78
N ASP A 324 41.80 -69.62 -21.10
CA ASP A 324 41.51 -70.73 -20.21
C ASP A 324 40.69 -71.80 -20.93
N LEU A 325 40.98 -73.07 -20.69
CA LEU A 325 40.07 -74.17 -20.96
C LEU A 325 38.82 -73.97 -20.10
N VAL A 326 37.65 -73.91 -20.72
CA VAL A 326 36.37 -73.68 -20.01
C VAL A 326 35.39 -74.83 -20.18
N TYR A 327 35.62 -75.68 -21.18
CA TYR A 327 34.81 -76.85 -21.45
C TYR A 327 35.68 -77.94 -22.06
N ALA A 328 35.50 -79.18 -21.60
CA ALA A 328 36.23 -80.34 -22.09
C ALA A 328 35.32 -81.55 -22.08
N ASN A 329 35.08 -82.15 -23.25
CA ASN A 329 34.26 -83.34 -23.38
C ASN A 329 34.78 -84.25 -24.50
N ALA A 330 34.26 -85.46 -24.61
CA ALA A 330 34.60 -86.39 -25.66
C ALA A 330 33.37 -87.13 -26.15
N LEU A 331 33.36 -87.48 -27.43
CA LEU A 331 32.35 -88.30 -28.05
C LEU A 331 33.03 -89.49 -28.74
N THR A 332 32.45 -90.67 -28.58
CA THR A 332 32.83 -91.87 -29.32
C THR A 332 31.81 -92.20 -30.39
N ILE A 333 32.27 -92.71 -31.54
CA ILE A 333 31.39 -93.01 -32.67
C ILE A 333 30.55 -94.26 -32.37
N THR A 334 31.19 -95.30 -31.83
CA THR A 334 30.54 -96.54 -31.39
C THR A 334 30.62 -96.65 -29.88
N THR A 335 29.50 -97.04 -29.26
CA THR A 335 29.40 -97.20 -27.81
C THR A 335 30.21 -98.40 -27.33
N GLY A 336 30.94 -98.20 -26.24
CA GLY A 336 31.50 -99.27 -25.44
C GLY A 336 30.48 -99.85 -24.46
N SER A 337 30.82 -100.99 -23.85
CA SER A 337 29.97 -101.67 -22.88
C SER A 337 30.79 -102.16 -21.68
N SER A 338 30.15 -102.14 -20.51
CA SER A 338 30.67 -102.62 -19.22
C SER A 338 31.96 -101.91 -18.78
N GLY A 339 31.78 -100.83 -18.02
CA GLY A 339 32.85 -99.95 -17.56
C GLY A 339 32.76 -98.56 -18.19
N ASN A 340 33.51 -97.61 -17.65
CA ASN A 340 33.60 -96.25 -18.20
C ASN A 340 34.90 -96.12 -19.01
N THR A 341 34.87 -95.26 -20.02
CA THR A 341 36.07 -94.78 -20.70
C THR A 341 36.36 -93.37 -20.19
N THR A 342 37.58 -93.14 -19.72
CA THR A 342 37.99 -91.85 -19.14
C THR A 342 39.10 -91.21 -19.93
N VAL A 343 38.97 -89.90 -20.15
CA VAL A 343 39.94 -89.10 -20.91
C VAL A 343 40.41 -87.93 -20.05
N MET A 344 41.73 -87.80 -19.93
CA MET A 344 42.41 -86.67 -19.33
C MET A 344 43.03 -85.79 -20.40
N ILE A 345 43.15 -84.49 -20.08
CA ILE A 345 43.86 -83.52 -20.89
C ILE A 345 45.07 -83.09 -20.06
N TYR A 346 46.25 -83.38 -20.57
CA TYR A 346 47.51 -83.07 -19.90
C TYR A 346 48.24 -81.97 -20.68
N ASN A 347 48.65 -80.91 -19.98
CA ASN A 347 49.58 -79.94 -20.55
C ASN A 347 51.00 -80.51 -20.42
N VAL A 348 51.54 -81.00 -21.54
CA VAL A 348 52.87 -81.61 -21.60
C VAL A 348 53.96 -80.58 -21.31
N THR A 349 53.76 -79.35 -21.78
CA THR A 349 54.74 -78.28 -21.62
C THR A 349 54.87 -77.88 -20.14
N ASP A 350 53.74 -77.74 -19.45
CA ASP A 350 53.72 -77.30 -18.04
C ASP A 350 53.74 -78.47 -17.04
N SER A 351 53.65 -79.70 -17.54
CA SER A 351 53.63 -80.93 -16.74
C SER A 351 52.49 -81.00 -15.72
N VAL A 352 51.29 -80.58 -16.12
CA VAL A 352 50.10 -80.53 -15.26
C VAL A 352 48.86 -81.09 -15.95
N ASP A 353 47.97 -81.70 -15.18
CA ASP A 353 46.61 -82.01 -15.64
C ASP A 353 45.79 -80.73 -15.77
N MET A 354 45.00 -80.62 -16.84
CA MET A 354 44.05 -79.52 -17.03
C MET A 354 42.66 -79.84 -16.51
N LEU A 355 42.43 -81.07 -16.04
CA LEU A 355 41.18 -81.54 -15.47
C LEU A 355 41.42 -82.05 -14.05
N ASP A 356 40.58 -81.64 -13.10
CA ASP A 356 40.53 -82.25 -11.76
C ASP A 356 39.73 -83.57 -11.79
N VAL A 357 38.80 -83.68 -12.75
CA VAL A 357 37.99 -84.89 -12.98
C VAL A 357 37.98 -85.18 -14.47
N ALA A 358 38.38 -86.40 -14.84
CA ALA A 358 38.41 -86.87 -16.21
C ALA A 358 37.04 -86.75 -16.91
N ILE A 359 37.08 -86.50 -18.21
CA ILE A 359 35.92 -86.69 -19.07
C ILE A 359 35.52 -88.16 -18.97
N THR A 360 34.25 -88.42 -18.67
CA THR A 360 33.76 -89.79 -18.44
C THR A 360 32.68 -90.15 -19.45
N ILE A 361 32.97 -91.12 -20.31
CA ILE A 361 31.98 -91.75 -21.18
C ILE A 361 31.47 -92.99 -20.45
N ALA A 362 30.22 -92.94 -20.02
CA ALA A 362 29.58 -94.04 -19.31
C ALA A 362 29.32 -95.23 -20.25
N SER A 363 29.25 -96.44 -19.68
CA SER A 363 28.86 -97.64 -20.42
C SER A 363 27.56 -97.42 -21.22
N GLY A 364 27.60 -97.70 -22.53
CA GLY A 364 26.45 -97.54 -23.42
C GLY A 364 26.17 -96.11 -23.90
N ALA A 365 26.98 -95.11 -23.52
CA ALA A 365 26.88 -93.74 -24.02
C ALA A 365 27.90 -93.46 -25.14
N ASN A 366 27.54 -92.56 -26.05
CA ASN A 366 28.47 -92.02 -27.05
C ASN A 366 29.12 -90.72 -26.59
N LEU A 367 28.35 -89.83 -25.94
CA LEU A 367 28.83 -88.54 -25.45
C LEU A 367 29.22 -88.64 -23.98
N GLY A 368 30.36 -88.08 -23.63
CA GLY A 368 30.86 -88.00 -22.28
C GLY A 368 30.11 -86.98 -21.43
N THR A 369 30.26 -87.15 -20.12
CA THR A 369 30.09 -86.04 -19.17
C THR A 369 31.36 -85.21 -19.19
N SER A 370 31.21 -83.88 -19.27
CA SER A 370 32.34 -82.94 -19.28
C SER A 370 33.27 -83.20 -18.11
N GLY A 371 34.57 -83.13 -18.37
CA GLY A 371 35.57 -83.10 -17.31
C GLY A 371 35.39 -81.86 -16.44
N THR A 372 35.81 -81.95 -15.18
CA THR A 372 35.90 -80.78 -14.30
C THR A 372 37.22 -80.10 -14.58
N ILE A 373 37.17 -78.86 -15.09
CA ILE A 373 38.36 -78.09 -15.41
C ILE A 373 39.14 -77.75 -14.13
N ALA A 374 40.45 -77.99 -14.15
CA ALA A 374 41.33 -77.63 -13.05
C ALA A 374 41.53 -76.11 -12.98
N SER A 375 41.05 -75.48 -11.91
CA SER A 375 41.03 -74.02 -11.78
C SER A 375 42.42 -73.36 -11.84
N ALA A 376 43.46 -74.08 -11.43
CA ALA A 376 44.84 -73.57 -11.32
C ALA A 376 45.70 -73.79 -12.58
N THR A 377 45.28 -74.67 -13.50
CA THR A 377 46.11 -75.17 -14.62
C THR A 377 45.36 -75.18 -15.95
N LYS A 378 44.24 -74.46 -16.01
CA LYS A 378 43.39 -74.34 -17.20
C LYS A 378 43.92 -73.38 -18.26
N ASN A 379 44.82 -72.48 -17.90
CA ASN A 379 45.37 -71.47 -18.80
C ASN A 379 46.27 -72.12 -19.84
N VAL A 380 46.27 -71.57 -21.05
CA VAL A 380 47.16 -72.01 -22.13
C VAL A 380 47.91 -70.84 -22.77
N SER A 381 49.14 -71.09 -23.19
CA SER A 381 50.00 -70.13 -23.90
C SER A 381 50.47 -70.67 -25.24
N VAL A 382 50.82 -69.77 -26.15
CA VAL A 382 51.30 -70.13 -27.49
C VAL A 382 52.46 -71.11 -27.46
N GLY A 383 52.35 -72.15 -28.27
CA GLY A 383 53.38 -73.17 -28.42
C GLY A 383 53.36 -74.25 -27.34
N GLU A 384 52.47 -74.15 -26.34
CA GLU A 384 52.23 -75.26 -25.43
C GLU A 384 51.64 -76.46 -26.17
N LEU A 385 51.95 -77.66 -25.65
CA LEU A 385 51.50 -78.92 -26.21
C LEU A 385 50.56 -79.59 -25.21
N LEU A 386 49.29 -79.70 -25.58
CA LEU A 386 48.33 -80.50 -24.85
C LEU A 386 48.30 -81.91 -25.41
N ARG A 387 47.97 -82.86 -24.55
CA ARG A 387 47.92 -84.28 -24.84
C ARG A 387 46.65 -84.90 -24.29
N LEU A 388 46.09 -85.84 -25.04
CA LEU A 388 44.96 -86.65 -24.60
C LEU A 388 45.45 -87.99 -24.07
N ASP A 389 45.12 -88.26 -22.81
CA ASP A 389 45.49 -89.46 -22.09
C ASP A 389 44.24 -90.28 -21.76
N ILE A 390 44.27 -91.57 -22.07
CA ILE A 390 43.15 -92.49 -21.85
C ILE A 390 43.48 -93.36 -20.64
N ASP A 391 42.91 -93.04 -19.48
CA ASP A 391 43.25 -93.74 -18.23
C ASP A 391 42.49 -95.06 -18.09
N SER A 392 41.29 -95.13 -18.65
CA SER A 392 40.47 -96.34 -18.63
C SER A 392 39.61 -96.44 -19.87
N VAL A 393 39.28 -97.68 -20.25
CA VAL A 393 38.37 -98.00 -21.34
C VAL A 393 37.37 -99.03 -20.84
N SER A 394 36.13 -98.96 -21.32
CA SER A 394 35.14 -100.01 -21.13
C SER A 394 35.64 -101.38 -21.63
N THR A 395 35.19 -102.47 -21.01
CA THR A 395 35.69 -103.83 -21.33
C THR A 395 35.43 -104.23 -22.78
N THR A 396 34.26 -103.91 -23.34
CA THR A 396 34.10 -103.74 -24.78
C THR A 396 34.43 -102.30 -25.10
N ALA A 397 35.54 -102.05 -25.79
CA ALA A 397 36.01 -100.71 -26.07
C ALA A 397 34.98 -99.92 -26.89
N ASN A 398 34.87 -98.61 -26.61
CA ASN A 398 34.31 -97.68 -27.58
C ASN A 398 35.17 -97.70 -28.86
N ALA A 399 34.59 -97.36 -30.02
CA ALA A 399 35.36 -97.20 -31.26
C ALA A 399 35.17 -95.80 -31.85
N GLY A 400 36.28 -95.20 -32.30
CA GLY A 400 36.36 -93.80 -32.72
C GLY A 400 36.17 -92.83 -31.57
N MET A 401 36.96 -91.76 -31.52
CA MET A 401 36.84 -90.75 -30.48
C MET A 401 37.20 -89.37 -31.01
N ILE A 402 36.40 -88.38 -30.62
CA ILE A 402 36.62 -86.96 -30.83
C ILE A 402 36.58 -86.29 -29.46
N ALA A 403 37.66 -85.64 -29.06
CA ALA A 403 37.69 -84.78 -27.88
C ALA A 403 37.44 -83.33 -28.30
N MET A 404 36.54 -82.66 -27.60
CA MET A 404 36.18 -81.26 -27.81
C MET A 404 36.65 -80.44 -26.61
N MET A 405 37.35 -79.36 -26.89
CA MET A 405 37.84 -78.39 -25.92
C MET A 405 37.36 -77.01 -26.34
N GLU A 406 36.88 -76.21 -25.38
CA GLU A 406 36.56 -74.81 -25.62
C GLU A 406 37.44 -73.92 -24.75
N PHE A 407 37.99 -72.88 -25.36
CA PHE A 407 38.88 -71.92 -24.72
C PHE A 407 38.26 -70.52 -24.71
N GLN A 408 38.53 -69.74 -23.66
CA GLN A 408 38.04 -68.38 -23.49
C GLN A 408 39.09 -67.49 -22.82
N LEU A 409 39.11 -66.20 -23.14
CA LEU A 409 39.79 -65.22 -22.30
C LEU A 409 39.25 -65.24 -20.84
N PRO A 410 40.12 -65.08 -19.83
CA PRO A 410 39.76 -65.18 -18.41
C PRO A 410 38.67 -64.23 -17.93
#